data_AF-A0AAN7K7V5-F1
#
_entry.id   AF-A0AAN7K7V5-F1
#
_cell.length_a   1.000
_cell.length_b   1.000
_cell.length_c   1.000
_cell.angle_alpha   90.00
_cell.angle_beta   90.00
_cell.angle_gamma   90.00
#
_symmetry.space_group_name_H-M   'P 1'
#
loop_
_entity.id
_entity.type
_entity.pdbx_description
1 polymer ?
#
loop_
_entity_poly.entity_id
_entity_poly.type
_entity_poly.pdbx_seq_one_letter_code
_entity_poly.pdbx_strand_id
1 'polypeptide(L)'
;MDGIQLSYGRYGTKSCRAGRLSYRAIEATCRATIGHFLHAMSGQSRRNGKIWVRVLADLLITGKPIEVRVGRGKENPTSWIDSMST
;
A
#
# COMPACT_ATOMS: atom_id res chain seq x y z
N MET A 1 21.86 0.72 -15.18
CA MET A 1 21.59 0.46 -13.75
C MET A 1 20.94 1.70 -13.19
N ASP A 2 19.64 1.84 -13.40
CA ASP A 2 18.90 3.01 -12.93
C ASP A 2 18.36 2.68 -11.54
N GLY A 3 19.03 3.22 -10.51
CA GLY A 3 18.60 3.05 -9.13
C GLY A 3 17.48 4.02 -8.80
N ILE A 4 16.40 3.54 -8.18
CA ILE A 4 15.27 4.39 -7.76
C ILE A 4 15.77 5.47 -6.81
N GLN A 5 15.81 6.72 -7.27
CA GLN A 5 16.11 7.87 -6.43
C GLN A 5 14.88 8.30 -5.64
N LEU A 6 15.12 8.78 -4.42
CA LEU A 6 14.07 9.29 -3.55
C LEU A 6 13.60 10.66 -4.06
N SER A 7 12.40 10.71 -4.65
CA SER A 7 11.86 11.95 -5.23
C SER A 7 11.31 12.92 -4.19
N TYR A 8 10.91 12.43 -3.01
CA TYR A 8 10.34 13.25 -1.94
C TYR A 8 10.93 12.88 -0.59
N GLY A 9 11.32 13.89 0.19
CA GLY A 9 11.77 13.73 1.57
C GLY A 9 13.26 13.41 1.71
N ARG A 10 13.66 13.07 2.93
CA ARG A 10 15.06 12.75 3.29
C ARG A 10 15.27 11.24 3.46
N TYR A 11 14.21 10.51 3.77
CA TYR A 11 14.22 9.08 4.03
C TYR A 11 13.02 8.44 3.33
N GLY A 12 13.17 7.18 2.91
CA GLY A 12 12.06 6.40 2.34
C GLY A 12 12.34 4.91 2.38
N THR A 13 11.28 4.15 2.18
CA THR A 13 11.29 2.68 2.18
C THR A 13 11.00 2.18 0.78
N LYS A 14 11.75 1.17 0.33
CA LYS A 14 11.52 0.47 -0.94
C LYS A 14 11.21 -1.00 -0.70
N SER A 15 10.52 -1.64 -1.64
CA SER A 15 10.38 -3.09 -1.59
C SER A 15 11.71 -3.77 -1.87
N CYS A 16 12.01 -4.84 -1.12
CA CYS A 16 13.15 -5.70 -1.38
C CYS A 16 12.83 -6.80 -2.40
N ARG A 17 11.54 -7.07 -2.64
CA ARG A 17 11.08 -8.17 -3.50
C ARG A 17 9.78 -7.79 -4.21
N ALA A 18 9.61 -8.30 -5.42
CA ALA A 18 8.35 -8.16 -6.13
C ALA A 18 7.24 -9.00 -5.47
N GLY A 19 6.02 -8.47 -5.41
CA GLY A 19 4.89 -9.13 -4.75
C GLY A 19 3.56 -8.42 -4.97
N ARG A 20 2.48 -8.99 -4.44
CA ARG A 20 1.13 -8.41 -4.46
C ARG A 20 0.75 -7.93 -3.07
N LEU A 21 0.22 -6.70 -2.98
CA LEU A 21 -0.25 -6.14 -1.72
C LEU A 21 -1.71 -5.72 -1.83
N SER A 22 -2.50 -6.06 -0.81
CA SER A 22 -3.88 -5.62 -0.71
C SER A 22 -3.95 -4.14 -0.37
N TYR A 23 -4.94 -3.44 -0.95
CA TYR A 23 -5.30 -2.07 -0.55
C TYR A 23 -5.41 -1.91 0.97
N ARG A 24 -6.03 -2.87 1.67
CA ARG A 24 -6.19 -2.82 3.14
C ARG A 24 -4.85 -2.79 3.88
N ALA A 25 -3.85 -3.50 3.38
CA ALA A 25 -2.52 -3.55 3.97
C ALA A 25 -1.76 -2.24 3.74
N ILE A 26 -1.89 -1.64 2.55
CA ILE A 26 -1.35 -0.30 2.24
C ILE A 26 -1.96 0.73 3.20
N GLU A 27 -3.28 0.71 3.35
CA GLU A 27 -4.02 1.64 4.21
C GLU A 27 -3.68 1.47 5.69
N ALA A 28 -3.57 0.23 6.17
CA ALA A 28 -3.15 -0.08 7.53
C ALA A 28 -1.73 0.43 7.83
N THR A 29 -0.80 0.20 6.90
CA THR A 29 0.59 0.67 7.02
C THR A 29 0.65 2.19 7.03
N CYS A 30 -0.12 2.86 6.17
CA CYS A 30 -0.18 4.32 6.13
C CYS A 30 -0.72 4.90 7.45
N ARG A 31 -1.83 4.37 7.96
CA ARG A 31 -2.40 4.79 9.26
C ARG A 31 -1.45 4.55 10.42
N ALA A 32 -0.80 3.38 10.47
CA ALA A 32 0.16 3.06 11.51
C ALA A 32 1.37 4.01 11.47
N THR A 33 1.89 4.29 10.27
CA THR A 33 3.03 5.20 10.08
C THR A 33 2.67 6.61 10.53
N ILE A 34 1.54 7.14 10.07
CA ILE A 34 1.06 8.47 10.45
C ILE A 34 0.79 8.52 11.96
N GLY A 35 0.05 7.56 12.51
CA GLY A 35 -0.28 7.52 13.94
C GLY A 35 0.96 7.43 14.83
N HIS A 36 1.88 6.52 14.51
CA HIS A 36 3.13 6.36 15.26
C HIS A 36 4.00 7.62 15.18
N PHE A 37 4.11 8.21 13.99
CA PHE A 37 4.85 9.45 13.78
C PHE A 37 4.23 10.63 14.54
N LEU A 38 2.90 10.78 14.51
CA LEU A 38 2.18 11.81 15.26
C LEU A 38 2.35 11.64 16.78
N HIS A 39 2.23 10.40 17.29
CA HIS A 39 2.46 10.11 18.71
C HIS A 39 3.90 10.41 19.13
N ALA A 40 4.89 10.00 18.34
CA ALA A 40 6.31 10.25 18.63
C ALA A 40 6.66 11.75 18.66
N MET A 41 5.92 12.59 17.91
CA MET A 41 6.13 14.04 17.88
C MET A 41 5.35 14.82 18.95
N SER A 42 4.46 14.17 19.71
CA SER A 42 3.63 14.84 20.72
C SER A 42 4.44 15.44 21.88
N GLY A 43 5.72 15.10 22.03
CA GLY A 43 6.61 15.65 23.06
C GLY A 43 7.45 16.86 22.62
N GLN A 44 7.63 17.10 21.32
CA GLN A 44 8.51 18.16 20.80
C GLN A 44 7.81 18.93 19.66
N SER A 45 7.04 19.95 20.02
CA SER A 45 6.54 21.03 19.15
C SER A 45 6.07 20.58 17.76
N ARG A 46 4.77 20.28 17.63
CA ARG A 46 3.99 19.93 16.41
C ARG A 46 4.70 20.29 15.10
N ARG A 47 5.62 19.42 14.63
CA ARG A 47 6.32 19.64 13.36
C ARG A 47 5.45 19.10 12.24
N ASN A 48 5.25 19.92 11.20
CA ASN A 48 4.58 19.57 9.96
C ASN A 48 5.38 18.53 9.14
N GLY A 49 5.55 17.32 9.65
CA GLY A 49 6.15 16.23 8.87
C GLY A 49 5.16 15.72 7.83
N LYS A 50 5.54 15.81 6.54
CA LYS A 50 4.76 15.30 5.42
C LYS A 50 5.20 13.86 5.12
N ILE A 51 4.25 12.93 5.11
CA ILE A 51 4.45 11.53 4.73
C ILE A 51 3.79 11.32 3.36
N TRP A 52 4.51 10.65 2.45
CA TRP A 52 4.05 10.37 1.10
C TRP A 52 3.96 8.86 0.88
N VAL A 53 2.84 8.39 0.32
CA VAL A 53 2.65 7.00 -0.13
C VAL A 53 2.56 7.01 -1.65
N ARG A 54 3.43 6.24 -2.32
CA ARG A 54 3.54 6.20 -3.79
C ARG A 54 3.01 4.91 -4.43
N VAL A 55 2.24 4.14 -3.68
CA VAL A 55 1.67 2.88 -4.15
C VAL A 55 0.19 3.11 -4.44
N LEU A 56 -0.24 2.88 -5.67
CA LEU A 56 -1.64 2.94 -6.10
C LEU A 56 -2.14 1.51 -6.35
N ALA A 57 -3.39 1.19 -6.04
CA ALA A 57 -3.92 -0.14 -6.29
C ALA A 57 -4.54 -0.22 -7.69
N ASP A 58 -3.78 -0.73 -8.66
CA ASP A 58 -4.17 -0.72 -10.09
C ASP A 58 -4.92 -1.98 -10.55
N LEU A 59 -4.84 -3.08 -9.81
CA LEU A 59 -5.37 -4.37 -10.25
C LEU A 59 -6.65 -4.76 -9.51
N LEU A 60 -7.67 -5.10 -10.29
CA LEU A 60 -8.94 -5.61 -9.80
C LEU A 60 -8.88 -7.12 -9.57
N ILE A 61 -9.11 -7.55 -8.32
CA ILE A 61 -9.35 -8.95 -7.97
C ILE A 61 -10.85 -9.23 -8.03
N THR A 62 -11.21 -10.28 -8.76
CA THR A 62 -12.54 -10.89 -8.77
C THR A 62 -12.49 -12.19 -7.97
N GLY A 63 -13.40 -12.36 -7.00
CA GLY A 63 -13.50 -13.58 -6.21
C GLY A 63 -14.89 -14.20 -6.36
N LYS A 64 -14.95 -15.51 -6.62
CA LYS A 64 -16.20 -16.25 -6.54
C LYS A 64 -16.45 -16.67 -5.10
N PRO A 65 -17.71 -16.65 -4.61
CA PRO A 65 -18.02 -17.21 -3.31
C PRO A 65 -17.73 -18.72 -3.30
N ILE A 66 -17.36 -19.26 -2.14
CA ILE A 66 -16.96 -20.66 -1.98
C ILE A 66 -18.07 -21.66 -2.34
N GLU A 67 -19.32 -21.20 -2.34
CA GLU A 67 -20.52 -22.01 -2.56
C GLU A 67 -20.76 -22.37 -4.05
N VAL A 68 -20.21 -21.60 -5.00
CA VAL A 68 -20.51 -21.79 -6.42
C VAL A 68 -19.51 -22.71 -7.12
N ARG A 69 -20.03 -23.63 -7.93
CA ARG A 69 -19.20 -24.47 -8.81
C ARG A 69 -18.52 -23.61 -9.88
N VAL A 70 -17.25 -23.91 -10.13
CA VAL A 70 -16.45 -23.25 -11.17
C VAL A 70 -17.09 -23.44 -12.55
N GLY A 71 -17.05 -22.42 -13.43
CA GLY A 71 -17.51 -22.54 -14.83
C GLY A 71 -18.40 -21.41 -15.38
N ARG A 72 -19.14 -20.64 -14.56
CA ARG A 72 -20.11 -19.61 -15.03
C ARG A 72 -19.53 -18.23 -15.38
N GLY A 73 -18.26 -18.12 -15.80
CA GLY A 73 -17.62 -16.84 -16.15
C GLY A 73 -16.97 -16.11 -14.98
N LYS A 74 -16.44 -14.89 -15.19
CA LYS A 74 -15.71 -14.10 -14.19
C LYS A 74 -16.68 -13.15 -13.48
N GLU A 75 -16.67 -13.15 -12.15
CA GLU A 75 -17.60 -12.36 -11.34
C GLU A 75 -17.11 -10.91 -11.15
N ASN A 76 -17.97 -10.08 -10.55
CA ASN A 76 -17.67 -8.69 -10.27
C ASN A 76 -16.40 -8.54 -9.41
N PRO A 77 -15.63 -7.46 -9.63
CA PRO A 77 -14.46 -7.17 -8.82
C PRO A 77 -14.84 -6.92 -7.36
N THR A 78 -14.11 -7.54 -6.44
CA THR A 78 -14.35 -7.51 -5.00
C THR A 78 -13.32 -6.65 -4.27
N SER A 79 -12.10 -6.54 -4.80
CA SER A 79 -10.99 -5.87 -4.09
C SER A 79 -9.91 -5.37 -5.04
N TRP A 80 -9.18 -4.34 -4.62
CA TRP A 80 -8.03 -3.80 -5.33
C TRP A 80 -6.72 -4.32 -4.74
N ILE A 81 -5.77 -4.67 -5.62
CA ILE A 81 -4.39 -4.98 -5.25
C ILE A 81 -3.43 -4.13 -6.05
N ASP A 82 -2.27 -3.93 -5.46
CA ASP A 82 -1.12 -3.39 -6.16
C ASP A 82 -0.06 -4.48 -6.41
N SER A 83 0.67 -4.34 -7.51
CA SER A 83 1.87 -5.13 -7.80
C SER A 83 3.11 -4.30 -7.54
N MET A 84 3.85 -4.66 -6.50
CA MET A 84 5.11 -4.00 -6.18
C MET A 84 6.25 -4.65 -6.97
N SER A 85 7.11 -3.82 -7.57
CA SER A 85 8.41 -4.17 -8.14
C SER A 85 9.55 -3.80 -7.17
N THR A 86 10.79 -4.19 -7.50
CA THR A 86 11.99 -4.07 -6.63
C THR A 86 12.82 -2.82 -6.93
#